data_AF-A0A935LT32-F1
#
_entry.id   AF-A0A935LT32-F1
#
_cell.length_a   1.000
_cell.length_b   1.000
_cell.length_c   1.000
_cell.angle_alpha   90.00
_cell.angle_beta   90.00
_cell.angle_gamma   90.00
#
_symmetry.space_group_name_H-M   'P 1'
#
loop_
_entity.id
_entity.type
_entity.pdbx_description
1 polymer ?
#
loop_
_entity_poly.entity_id
_entity_poly.type
_entity_poly.pdbx_seq_one_letter_code
_entity_poly.pdbx_strand_id
1 'polypeptide(L)'
;MEKRIQEMPVINNKSGNKFFNYLPELIALFVLLLSGIVYVYGIEHFLDILGNDESMYLYGGNSFPLNFPNSEYSPLYTLWYFSLNLLQPDTIRLYYLNYILMTVLPSLFIYIFLRINKAEMIISFFFSLIFLLSYSNFPTWPKVSHFALLSLLSGLIISLIIAALVCLAFLYVFGFTCR
;
A
#
# COMPACT_ATOMS: atom_id res chain seq x y z
N MET A 1 -66.91 6.50 -8.70
CA MET A 1 -66.04 5.49 -9.36
C MET A 1 -64.87 6.23 -10.00
N GLU A 2 -64.12 6.98 -9.20
CA GLU A 2 -62.97 7.78 -9.64
C GLU A 2 -61.72 6.91 -9.63
N LYS A 3 -61.06 6.87 -10.79
CA LYS A 3 -59.93 6.01 -11.07
C LYS A 3 -58.73 6.43 -10.21
N ARG A 4 -58.28 5.47 -9.40
CA ARG A 4 -56.98 5.42 -8.73
C ARG A 4 -55.88 5.60 -9.80
N ILE A 5 -55.29 6.79 -9.88
CA ILE A 5 -54.07 7.02 -10.66
C ILE A 5 -52.96 6.28 -9.92
N GLN A 6 -52.49 5.20 -10.54
CA GLN A 6 -51.39 4.40 -10.04
C GLN A 6 -50.11 5.24 -10.05
N GLU A 7 -49.59 5.54 -8.86
CA GLU A 7 -48.20 5.95 -8.68
C GLU A 7 -47.32 4.78 -9.13
N MET A 8 -46.75 4.86 -10.33
CA MET A 8 -45.73 3.92 -10.75
C MET A 8 -44.44 4.26 -10.00
N PRO A 9 -43.81 3.30 -9.30
CA PRO A 9 -42.49 3.54 -8.73
C PRO A 9 -41.51 3.75 -9.89
N VAL A 10 -40.94 4.95 -9.96
CA VAL A 10 -39.81 5.25 -10.84
C VAL A 10 -38.63 4.44 -10.33
N ILE A 11 -38.44 3.24 -10.89
CA ILE A 11 -37.27 2.41 -10.64
C ILE A 11 -36.09 3.16 -11.24
N ASN A 12 -35.40 3.93 -10.39
CA ASN A 12 -34.20 4.67 -10.76
C ASN A 12 -33.08 3.66 -11.00
N ASN A 13 -33.00 3.18 -12.24
CA ASN A 13 -31.96 2.27 -12.72
C ASN A 13 -30.64 3.04 -12.83
N LYS A 14 -30.04 3.42 -11.69
CA LYS A 14 -28.63 3.78 -11.63
C LYS A 14 -27.78 2.52 -11.70
N SER A 15 -27.93 1.77 -12.80
CA SER A 15 -26.92 0.84 -13.30
C SER A 15 -25.80 1.65 -13.94
N GLY A 16 -25.24 2.61 -13.19
CA GLY A 16 -24.04 3.31 -13.57
C GLY A 16 -22.91 2.28 -13.64
N ASN A 17 -22.15 2.31 -14.73
CA ASN A 17 -21.02 1.40 -14.93
C ASN A 17 -20.13 1.45 -13.66
N LYS A 18 -19.99 0.31 -12.96
CA LYS A 18 -19.33 0.23 -11.63
C LYS A 18 -17.94 0.88 -11.64
N PHE A 19 -17.28 0.88 -12.79
CA PHE A 19 -16.02 1.57 -13.04
C PHE A 19 -16.05 3.08 -12.67
N PHE A 20 -17.10 3.82 -13.07
CA PHE A 20 -17.18 5.25 -12.78
C PHE A 20 -17.32 5.56 -11.27
N ASN A 21 -17.77 4.59 -10.47
CA ASN A 21 -17.88 4.77 -9.03
C ASN A 21 -16.52 4.70 -8.32
N TYR A 22 -15.53 3.98 -8.88
CA TYR A 22 -14.18 3.86 -8.31
C TYR A 22 -13.17 4.84 -8.91
N LEU A 23 -13.54 5.54 -9.99
CA LEU A 23 -12.67 6.49 -10.67
C LEU A 23 -12.10 7.57 -9.72
N PRO A 24 -12.87 8.19 -8.80
CA PRO A 24 -12.33 9.16 -7.86
C PRO A 24 -11.27 8.56 -6.92
N GLU A 25 -11.46 7.30 -6.50
CA GLU A 25 -10.53 6.62 -5.60
C GLU A 25 -9.19 6.32 -6.29
N LEU A 26 -9.25 5.92 -7.56
CA LEU A 26 -8.07 5.70 -8.40
C LEU A 26 -7.33 7.01 -8.68
N ILE A 27 -8.05 8.10 -8.93
CA ILE A 27 -7.45 9.43 -9.10
C ILE A 27 -6.75 9.86 -7.81
N ALA A 28 -7.39 9.70 -6.65
CA ALA A 28 -6.77 10.04 -5.37
C ALA A 28 -5.52 9.20 -5.09
N LEU A 29 -5.55 7.90 -5.35
CA LEU A 29 -4.37 7.03 -5.24
C LEU A 29 -3.25 7.46 -6.20
N PHE A 30 -3.59 7.80 -7.43
CA PHE A 30 -2.62 8.26 -8.44
C PHE A 30 -2.00 9.60 -8.06
N VAL A 31 -2.80 10.58 -7.60
CA VAL A 31 -2.31 11.86 -7.11
C VAL A 31 -1.41 11.68 -5.89
N LEU A 32 -1.76 10.76 -4.98
CA LEU A 32 -0.92 10.44 -3.82
C LEU A 32 0.41 9.81 -4.25
N LEU A 33 0.40 8.91 -5.23
CA LEU A 33 1.60 8.31 -5.81
C LEU A 33 2.49 9.38 -6.45
N LEU A 34 1.92 10.26 -7.29
CA LEU A 34 2.67 11.37 -7.90
C LEU A 34 3.25 12.31 -6.84
N SER A 35 2.49 12.63 -5.79
CA SER A 35 2.96 13.45 -4.67
C SER A 35 4.15 12.78 -3.99
N GLY A 36 4.10 11.47 -3.78
CA GLY A 36 5.22 10.69 -3.24
C GLY A 36 6.46 10.72 -4.13
N ILE A 37 6.31 10.53 -5.44
CA ILE A 37 7.41 10.57 -6.42
C ILE A 37 8.05 11.97 -6.45
N VAL A 38 7.24 13.02 -6.50
CA VAL A 38 7.72 14.41 -6.49
C VAL A 38 8.44 14.71 -5.17
N TYR A 39 7.92 14.24 -4.05
CA TYR A 39 8.48 14.49 -2.73
C TYR A 39 9.89 13.89 -2.55
N VAL A 40 10.14 12.72 -3.15
CA VAL A 40 11.45 12.03 -3.09
C VAL A 40 12.32 12.27 -4.33
N TYR A 41 11.91 13.16 -5.23
CA TYR A 41 12.64 13.41 -6.46
C TYR A 41 14.01 14.03 -6.18
N GLY A 42 15.08 13.45 -6.74
CA GLY A 42 16.45 13.91 -6.54
C GLY A 42 16.99 13.67 -5.13
N ILE A 43 16.45 12.69 -4.39
CA ILE A 43 16.86 12.37 -3.01
C ILE A 43 18.37 12.16 -2.86
N GLU A 44 19.04 11.62 -3.88
CA GLU A 44 20.50 11.43 -3.93
C GLU A 44 21.32 12.73 -3.77
N HIS A 45 20.73 13.90 -4.00
CA HIS A 45 21.39 15.18 -3.80
C HIS A 45 21.29 15.73 -2.38
N PHE A 46 20.42 15.16 -1.54
CA PHE A 46 20.09 15.69 -0.22
C PHE A 46 20.24 14.67 0.90
N LEU A 47 20.24 13.38 0.57
CA LEU A 47 20.37 12.29 1.53
C LEU A 47 21.73 11.60 1.38
N ASP A 48 22.54 11.72 2.43
CA ASP A 48 23.80 10.99 2.55
C ASP A 48 23.56 9.54 3.00
N ILE A 49 24.41 8.64 2.52
CA ILE A 49 24.40 7.25 2.95
C ILE A 49 25.11 7.17 4.32
N LEU A 50 24.33 6.89 5.35
CA LEU A 50 24.83 6.72 6.71
C LEU A 50 25.30 5.28 6.96
N GLY A 51 26.49 5.13 7.53
CA GLY A 51 27.05 3.85 7.94
C GLY A 51 26.61 3.45 9.35
N ASN A 52 25.53 2.69 9.46
CA ASN A 52 25.12 1.95 10.67
C ASN A 52 24.07 0.87 10.29
N ASP A 53 22.91 0.82 10.95
CA ASP A 53 21.89 -0.23 10.75
C ASP A 53 21.47 -0.45 9.29
N GLU A 54 21.09 0.59 8.55
CA GLU A 54 20.61 0.43 7.16
C GLU A 54 21.70 -0.12 6.23
N SER A 55 22.95 0.32 6.42
CA SER A 55 24.08 -0.18 5.63
C SER A 55 24.38 -1.66 5.90
N MET A 56 24.10 -2.14 7.11
CA MET A 56 24.24 -3.56 7.44
C MET A 56 23.19 -4.42 6.72
N TYR A 57 21.94 -3.96 6.65
CA TYR A 57 20.89 -4.64 5.88
C TYR A 57 21.19 -4.65 4.38
N LEU A 58 21.68 -3.53 3.84
CA LEU A 58 22.12 -3.40 2.45
C LEU A 58 23.26 -4.38 2.13
N TYR A 59 24.29 -4.44 2.98
CA TYR A 59 25.40 -5.36 2.82
C TYR A 59 24.95 -6.83 2.87
N GLY A 60 24.06 -7.17 3.80
CA GLY A 60 23.49 -8.51 3.91
C GLY A 60 22.71 -8.90 2.66
N GLY A 61 21.91 -7.99 2.11
CA GLY A 61 21.13 -8.24 0.89
C GLY A 61 22.01 -8.46 -0.35
N ASN A 62 23.12 -7.72 -0.45
CA ASN A 62 24.10 -7.90 -1.53
C ASN A 62 24.91 -9.19 -1.42
N SER A 63 25.12 -9.67 -0.19
CA SER A 63 25.91 -10.87 0.08
C SER A 63 25.08 -12.16 0.01
N PHE A 64 23.77 -12.05 -0.16
CA PHE A 64 22.86 -13.20 -0.25
C PHE A 64 22.93 -13.85 -1.65
N PRO A 65 22.91 -15.19 -1.79
CA PRO A 65 22.65 -16.22 -0.76
C PRO A 65 23.90 -16.74 -0.03
N LEU A 66 25.09 -16.20 -0.29
CA LEU A 66 26.35 -16.72 0.25
C LEU A 66 26.45 -16.57 1.77
N ASN A 67 25.83 -15.52 2.34
CA ASN A 67 25.77 -15.28 3.77
C ASN A 67 24.33 -15.02 4.21
N PHE A 68 23.75 -15.95 4.98
CA PHE A 68 22.45 -15.71 5.62
C PHE A 68 22.62 -14.72 6.79
N PRO A 69 21.75 -13.71 6.91
CA PRO A 69 21.79 -12.78 8.02
C PRO A 69 21.47 -13.49 9.34
N ASN A 70 22.14 -13.13 10.43
CA ASN A 70 21.75 -13.60 11.77
C ASN A 70 20.32 -13.11 12.08
N SER A 71 19.60 -13.86 12.91
CA SER A 71 18.22 -13.55 13.31
C SER A 71 18.06 -12.17 13.97
N GLU A 72 19.12 -11.65 14.56
CA GLU A 72 19.17 -10.33 15.20
C GLU A 72 19.15 -9.16 14.20
N TYR A 73 19.51 -9.39 12.93
CA TYR A 73 19.63 -8.34 11.89
C TYR A 73 18.44 -8.30 10.94
N SER A 74 17.22 -8.44 11.46
CA SER A 74 15.98 -8.29 10.67
C SER A 74 16.02 -9.07 9.33
N PRO A 75 16.12 -10.42 9.37
CA PRO A 75 16.43 -11.23 8.20
C PRO A 75 15.46 -11.05 7.03
N LEU A 76 14.18 -10.79 7.31
CA LEU A 76 13.18 -10.48 6.28
C LEU A 76 13.48 -9.17 5.53
N TYR A 77 14.00 -8.17 6.23
CA TYR A 77 14.35 -6.90 5.59
C TYR A 77 15.63 -7.02 4.76
N THR A 78 16.56 -7.85 5.20
CA THR A 78 17.74 -8.23 4.40
C THR A 78 17.34 -9.01 3.14
N LEU A 79 16.36 -9.93 3.24
CA LEU A 79 15.80 -10.63 2.09
C LEU A 79 15.05 -9.70 1.13
N TRP A 80 14.38 -8.67 1.66
CA TRP A 80 13.79 -7.61 0.85
C TRP A 80 14.87 -6.86 0.05
N TYR A 81 15.98 -6.48 0.68
CA TYR A 81 17.12 -5.89 -0.01
C TYR A 81 17.70 -6.81 -1.09
N PHE A 82 17.85 -8.11 -0.82
CA PHE A 82 18.26 -9.09 -1.84
C PHE A 82 17.29 -9.11 -3.02
N SER A 83 15.98 -9.08 -2.76
CA SER A 83 14.95 -9.05 -3.81
C SER A 83 15.05 -7.77 -4.66
N LEU A 84 15.31 -6.63 -4.04
CA LEU A 84 15.54 -5.36 -4.75
C LEU A 84 16.87 -5.35 -5.53
N ASN A 85 17.91 -6.03 -5.01
CA ASN A 85 19.21 -6.14 -5.66
C ASN A 85 19.12 -6.86 -7.02
N LEU A 86 18.14 -7.76 -7.20
CA LEU A 86 17.85 -8.39 -8.49
C LEU A 86 17.40 -7.38 -9.55
N LEU A 87 16.81 -6.26 -9.14
CA LEU A 87 16.33 -5.19 -10.03
C LEU A 87 17.35 -4.04 -10.17
N GLN A 88 18.08 -3.73 -9.09
CA GLN A 88 19.10 -2.69 -9.05
C GLN A 88 20.38 -3.24 -8.39
N PRO A 89 21.33 -3.77 -9.18
CA PRO A 89 22.58 -4.34 -8.67
C PRO A 89 23.57 -3.30 -8.13
N ASP A 90 23.43 -2.02 -8.53
CA ASP A 90 24.28 -0.95 -8.01
C ASP A 90 23.90 -0.63 -6.56
N THR A 91 24.85 -0.83 -5.64
CA THR A 91 24.61 -0.77 -4.19
C THR A 91 24.14 0.61 -3.71
N ILE A 92 24.67 1.68 -4.30
CA ILE A 92 24.33 3.06 -3.94
C ILE A 92 22.90 3.36 -4.40
N ARG A 93 22.58 3.03 -5.66
CA ARG A 93 21.23 3.20 -6.21
C ARG A 93 20.21 2.30 -5.52
N LEU A 94 20.63 1.11 -5.08
CA LEU A 94 19.79 0.18 -4.31
C LEU A 94 19.37 0.78 -2.96
N TYR A 95 20.29 1.45 -2.26
CA TYR A 95 19.98 2.19 -1.05
C TYR A 95 18.89 3.24 -1.29
N TYR A 96 19.07 4.10 -2.31
CA TYR A 96 18.10 5.14 -2.63
C TYR A 96 16.76 4.58 -3.10
N LEU A 97 16.78 3.51 -3.90
CA LEU A 97 15.57 2.80 -4.33
C LEU A 97 14.77 2.29 -3.12
N ASN A 98 15.43 1.63 -2.17
CA ASN A 98 14.76 1.17 -0.95
C ASN A 98 14.19 2.35 -0.16
N TYR A 99 14.95 3.45 0.01
CA TYR A 99 14.49 4.63 0.74
C TYR A 99 13.25 5.26 0.10
N ILE A 100 13.23 5.37 -1.24
CA ILE A 100 12.09 5.84 -2.03
C ILE A 100 10.88 4.94 -1.79
N LEU A 101 11.04 3.63 -1.94
CA LEU A 101 9.95 2.67 -1.76
C LEU A 101 9.40 2.71 -0.32
N MET A 102 10.26 2.74 0.68
CA MET A 102 9.87 2.77 2.09
C MET A 102 9.27 4.10 2.54
N THR A 103 9.44 5.17 1.77
CA THR A 103 8.77 6.46 2.02
C THR A 103 7.40 6.53 1.34
N VAL A 104 7.30 6.01 0.11
CA VAL A 104 6.07 6.15 -0.70
C VAL A 104 5.06 5.03 -0.41
N LEU A 105 5.49 3.77 -0.38
CA LEU A 105 4.58 2.62 -0.29
C LEU A 105 3.72 2.61 0.99
N PRO A 106 4.24 2.89 2.20
CA PRO A 106 3.40 2.86 3.40
C PRO A 106 2.22 3.85 3.31
N SER A 107 2.46 5.05 2.75
CA SER A 107 1.41 6.07 2.56
C SER A 107 0.28 5.58 1.64
N LEU A 108 0.64 4.89 0.55
CA LEU A 108 -0.32 4.29 -0.38
C LEU A 108 -1.09 3.15 0.28
N PHE A 109 -0.41 2.30 1.05
CA PHE A 109 -1.03 1.18 1.74
C PHE A 109 -1.98 1.64 2.85
N ILE A 110 -1.66 2.71 3.55
CA ILE A 110 -2.58 3.36 4.50
C ILE A 110 -3.85 3.80 3.77
N TYR A 111 -3.73 4.43 2.60
CA TYR A 111 -4.90 4.88 1.83
C TYR A 111 -5.77 3.69 1.43
N ILE A 112 -5.16 2.66 0.83
CA ILE A 112 -5.85 1.44 0.40
C ILE A 112 -6.54 0.77 1.59
N PHE A 113 -5.83 0.62 2.71
CA PHE A 113 -6.39 0.01 3.92
C PHE A 113 -7.60 0.77 4.44
N LEU A 114 -7.54 2.11 4.51
CA LEU A 114 -8.67 2.93 4.94
C LEU A 114 -9.86 2.83 3.98
N ARG A 115 -9.61 2.80 2.67
CA ARG A 115 -10.67 2.63 1.65
C ARG A 115 -11.34 1.26 1.72
N ILE A 116 -10.59 0.18 1.94
CA ILE A 116 -11.17 -1.17 2.15
C ILE A 116 -12.05 -1.20 3.40
N ASN A 117 -11.68 -0.45 4.45
CA ASN A 117 -12.48 -0.29 5.67
C ASN A 117 -13.61 0.75 5.52
N LYS A 118 -13.93 1.20 4.31
CA LYS A 118 -15.04 2.13 3.99
C LYS A 118 -14.92 3.50 4.68
N ALA A 119 -13.73 3.91 5.12
CA ALA A 119 -13.49 5.26 5.62
C ALA A 119 -13.62 6.27 4.49
N GLU A 120 -14.14 7.47 4.75
CA GLU A 120 -14.38 8.51 3.72
C GLU A 120 -13.15 8.82 2.86
N MET A 121 -13.35 9.09 1.57
CA MET A 121 -12.27 9.18 0.58
C MET A 121 -11.33 10.34 0.88
N ILE A 122 -11.93 11.50 1.15
CA ILE A 122 -11.22 12.75 1.44
C ILE A 122 -10.37 12.58 2.71
N ILE A 123 -10.95 12.01 3.77
CA ILE A 123 -10.27 11.76 5.04
C ILE A 123 -9.10 10.79 4.83
N SER A 124 -9.34 9.70 4.10
CA SER A 124 -8.31 8.70 3.81
C SER A 124 -7.14 9.30 3.03
N PHE A 125 -7.44 10.12 2.02
CA PHE A 125 -6.44 10.79 1.20
C PHE A 125 -5.58 11.74 2.04
N PHE A 126 -6.21 12.65 2.81
CA PHE A 126 -5.46 13.60 3.64
C PHE A 126 -4.67 12.91 4.75
N PHE A 127 -5.21 11.86 5.37
CA PHE A 127 -4.48 11.12 6.39
C PHE A 127 -3.21 10.47 5.82
N SER A 128 -3.32 9.83 4.65
CA SER A 128 -2.17 9.27 3.95
C SER A 128 -1.18 10.34 3.46
N LEU A 129 -1.67 11.49 3.00
CA LEU A 129 -0.82 12.60 2.58
C LEU A 129 -0.06 13.22 3.76
N ILE A 130 -0.72 13.38 4.90
CA ILE A 130 -0.09 13.85 6.14
C ILE A 130 0.98 12.85 6.58
N PHE A 131 0.69 11.54 6.54
CA PHE A 131 1.69 10.52 6.84
C PHE A 131 2.89 10.61 5.89
N LEU A 132 2.65 10.74 4.58
CA LEU A 132 3.69 10.89 3.56
C LEU A 132 4.68 12.01 3.90
N LEU A 133 4.15 13.16 4.30
CA LEU A 133 4.90 14.38 4.61
C LEU A 133 5.40 14.45 6.06
N SER A 134 5.05 13.47 6.89
CA SER A 134 5.38 13.49 8.31
C SER A 134 6.86 13.26 8.57
N TYR A 135 7.35 13.82 9.68
CA TYR A 135 8.71 13.55 10.17
C TYR A 135 8.92 12.06 10.52
N SER A 136 7.86 11.36 10.90
CA SER A 136 7.93 9.92 11.17
C SER A 136 8.12 9.07 9.91
N ASN A 137 7.94 9.64 8.72
CA ASN A 137 8.10 8.92 7.46
C ASN A 137 9.47 9.20 6.83
N PHE A 138 9.64 10.32 6.11
CA PHE A 138 10.85 10.57 5.33
C PHE A 138 12.13 10.58 6.17
N PRO A 139 12.34 11.46 7.16
CA PRO A 139 13.63 11.59 7.82
C PRO A 139 13.92 10.47 8.83
N THR A 140 12.94 9.59 9.10
CA THR A 140 13.15 8.47 10.02
C THR A 140 14.02 7.40 9.36
N TRP A 141 15.13 7.08 10.02
CA TRP A 141 16.14 6.11 9.61
C TRP A 141 16.53 5.27 10.83
N PRO A 142 16.70 3.94 10.71
CA PRO A 142 16.60 3.09 9.52
C PRO A 142 15.16 2.86 9.03
N LYS A 143 15.00 2.37 7.79
CA LYS A 143 13.70 2.15 7.13
C LYS A 143 13.08 0.79 7.43
N VAL A 144 13.74 -0.05 8.24
CA VAL A 144 13.22 -1.35 8.69
C VAL A 144 11.84 -1.26 9.36
N SER A 145 11.55 -0.20 10.11
CA SER A 145 10.23 0.01 10.73
C SER A 145 9.13 0.29 9.69
N HIS A 146 9.48 0.96 8.59
CA HIS A 146 8.56 1.22 7.49
C HIS A 146 8.24 -0.07 6.73
N PHE A 147 9.24 -0.93 6.56
CA PHE A 147 9.03 -2.26 6.01
C PHE A 147 8.13 -3.12 6.90
N ALA A 148 8.30 -3.07 8.22
CA ALA A 148 7.42 -3.75 9.16
C ALA A 148 5.98 -3.22 9.07
N LEU A 149 5.80 -1.90 8.99
CA LEU A 149 4.49 -1.27 8.79
C LEU A 149 3.86 -1.70 7.46
N LEU A 150 4.62 -1.71 6.37
CA LEU A 150 4.17 -2.17 5.05
C LEU A 150 3.75 -3.65 5.09
N SER A 151 4.53 -4.49 5.77
CA SER A 151 4.22 -5.91 5.97
C SER A 151 2.94 -6.10 6.78
N LEU A 152 2.73 -5.32 7.84
CA LEU A 152 1.50 -5.35 8.63
C LEU A 152 0.29 -4.91 7.80
N LEU A 153 0.39 -3.77 7.10
CA LEU A 153 -0.69 -3.25 6.27
C LEU A 153 -1.06 -4.21 5.13
N SER A 154 -0.07 -4.80 4.47
CA SER A 154 -0.31 -5.80 3.42
C SER A 154 -1.04 -7.03 3.98
N GLY A 155 -0.62 -7.56 5.14
CA GLY A 155 -1.30 -8.67 5.80
C GLY A 155 -2.76 -8.35 6.17
N LEU A 156 -3.03 -7.14 6.68
CA LEU A 156 -4.38 -6.68 6.99
C LEU A 156 -5.25 -6.51 5.73
N ILE A 157 -4.70 -5.95 4.66
CA ILE A 157 -5.41 -5.80 3.37
C ILE A 157 -5.76 -7.18 2.81
N ILE A 158 -4.78 -8.10 2.79
CA ILE A 158 -4.96 -9.46 2.28
C ILE A 158 -6.02 -10.21 3.11
N SER A 159 -5.99 -10.11 4.45
CA SER A 159 -6.96 -10.80 5.30
C SER A 159 -8.38 -10.31 5.07
N LEU A 160 -8.59 -9.00 4.86
CA LEU A 160 -9.90 -8.42 4.54
C LEU A 160 -10.42 -8.90 3.18
N ILE A 161 -9.54 -8.98 2.17
CA ILE A 161 -9.90 -9.51 0.84
C ILE A 161 -10.29 -10.99 0.95
N ILE A 162 -9.51 -11.80 1.65
CA ILE A 162 -9.80 -13.23 1.84
C ILE A 162 -11.13 -13.41 2.57
N ALA A 163 -11.39 -12.66 3.65
CA ALA A 163 -12.64 -12.73 4.38
C ALA A 163 -13.85 -12.41 3.48
N ALA A 164 -13.75 -11.38 2.63
CA ALA A 164 -14.79 -11.04 1.67
C ALA A 164 -15.03 -12.16 0.64
N LEU A 165 -13.97 -12.78 0.12
CA LEU A 165 -14.06 -13.90 -0.82
C LEU A 165 -14.71 -15.13 -0.16
N VAL A 166 -14.35 -15.46 1.07
CA VAL A 166 -14.92 -16.59 1.82
C VAL A 166 -16.42 -16.35 2.08
N CYS A 167 -16.82 -15.15 2.50
CA CYS A 167 -18.24 -14.80 2.64
C CYS A 167 -19.00 -14.93 1.33
N LEU A 168 -18.43 -14.48 0.21
CA LEU A 168 -19.07 -14.59 -1.10
C LEU A 168 -19.20 -16.04 -1.55
N ALA A 169 -18.17 -16.87 -1.34
CA ALA A 169 -18.21 -18.30 -1.63
C ALA A 169 -19.29 -19.00 -0.79
N PHE A 170 -19.41 -18.66 0.49
CA PHE A 170 -20.46 -19.19 1.36
C PHE A 170 -21.86 -18.80 0.85
N LEU A 171 -22.10 -17.51 0.55
CA LEU A 171 -23.37 -17.06 -0.01
C LEU A 171 -23.70 -17.74 -1.35
N TYR A 172 -22.69 -18.02 -2.18
CA TYR A 172 -22.88 -18.74 -3.44
C TYR A 172 -23.32 -20.19 -3.22
N VAL A 173 -22.65 -20.92 -2.33
CA VAL A 173 -22.96 -22.33 -2.01
C VAL A 173 -24.37 -22.47 -1.39
N PHE A 174 -24.71 -21.60 -0.44
CA PHE A 174 -26.02 -21.64 0.23
C PHE A 174 -27.15 -21.02 -0.61
N GLY A 175 -26.83 -20.02 -1.44
CA GLY A 175 -27.79 -19.41 -2.37
C GLY A 175 -28.22 -20.36 -3.50
N PHE A 176 -27.35 -21.29 -3.92
CA PHE A 176 -27.68 -22.32 -4.91
C PHE A 176 -28.47 -23.50 -4.33
N THR A 177 -28.39 -23.76 -3.03
CA THR A 177 -29.10 -24.88 -2.37
C THR A 177 -30.53 -24.51 -1.93
N CYS A 178 -30.87 -23.22 -1.88
CA CYS A 178 -32.23 -22.74 -1.56
C CYS A 178 -33.10 -22.41 -2.79
N ARG A 179 -32.76 -22.90 -3.98
CA ARG A 179 -33.53 -22.72 -5.22
C ARG A 179 -33.95 -24.06 -5.80
#